data_AF-A0A963GM97-F1
#
_entry.id   AF-A0A963GM97-F1
#
_cell.length_a   1.000
_cell.length_b   1.000
_cell.length_c   1.000
_cell.angle_alpha   90.00
_cell.angle_beta   90.00
_cell.angle_gamma   90.00
#
_symmetry.space_group_name_H-M   'P 1'
#
loop_
_entity.id
_entity.type
_entity.pdbx_description
1 polymer ?
#
loop_
_entity_poly.entity_id
_entity_poly.type
_entity_poly.pdbx_seq_one_letter_code
_entity_poly.pdbx_strand_id
1 'polypeptide(L)'
;YAKATLPTYPFQRQRYWPDLAPATKASTRSWHRSDELSPPIHPLLARRLRLPQSAESRFETWMTVDRLPFLSDHQVYGMPVFPAAGFLEMALAAGHELLPGTVEIPPNPPLTKGGTVGIPLAKGGIGTIQVEDLDLLAPLRLDENAGTWIQLLAIPSPDETLAIHIFHCADEAAPVKLVSGRLRRMGALPSATPVDLESLCQQWTQAPVADFYAGF
;
A
#
# COMPACT_ATOMS: atom_id res chain seq x y z
N TYR A 1 -27.81 -28.79 40.00
CA TYR A 1 -27.08 -29.94 39.43
C TYR A 1 -25.65 -29.53 39.13
N ALA A 2 -24.66 -30.30 39.61
CA ALA A 2 -23.25 -30.07 39.30
C ALA A 2 -22.89 -30.74 37.97
N LYS A 3 -22.23 -30.02 37.06
CA LYS A 3 -21.74 -30.59 35.79
C LYS A 3 -20.59 -31.56 36.10
N ALA A 4 -20.65 -32.77 35.55
CA ALA A 4 -19.58 -33.76 35.63
C ALA A 4 -18.63 -33.63 34.43
N THR A 5 -17.33 -33.69 34.69
CA THR A 5 -16.29 -33.64 33.64
C THR A 5 -16.23 -34.98 32.92
N LEU A 6 -16.45 -34.97 31.61
CA LEU A 6 -16.32 -36.15 30.75
C LEU A 6 -15.04 -36.07 29.92
N PRO A 7 -14.45 -37.21 29.55
CA PRO A 7 -13.33 -37.23 28.63
C PRO A 7 -13.73 -36.65 27.28
N THR A 8 -12.86 -35.82 26.70
CA THR A 8 -13.07 -35.25 25.38
C THR A 8 -13.10 -36.37 24.34
N TYR A 9 -14.15 -36.40 23.52
CA TYR A 9 -14.30 -37.38 22.45
C TYR A 9 -13.05 -37.40 21.56
N PRO A 10 -12.46 -38.59 21.27
CA PRO A 10 -11.25 -38.68 20.49
C PRO A 10 -11.56 -38.46 19.01
N PHE A 11 -11.57 -37.21 18.57
CA PHE A 11 -11.70 -36.88 17.15
C PHE A 11 -10.62 -37.61 16.34
N GLN A 12 -11.02 -38.22 15.23
CA GLN A 12 -10.09 -38.82 14.27
C GLN A 12 -9.26 -37.72 13.62
N ARG A 13 -7.98 -37.62 13.99
CA ARG A 13 -7.06 -36.56 13.52
C ARG A 13 -6.47 -36.89 12.15
N GLN A 14 -7.32 -36.93 11.13
CA GLN A 14 -6.86 -37.02 9.75
C GLN A 14 -6.78 -35.62 9.13
N ARG A 15 -5.66 -35.36 8.46
CA ARG A 15 -5.41 -34.09 7.77
C ARG A 15 -6.20 -34.09 6.47
N TYR A 16 -7.32 -33.37 6.44
CA TYR A 16 -8.12 -33.14 5.23
C TYR A 16 -7.89 -31.71 4.72
N TRP A 17 -6.65 -31.39 4.40
CA TRP A 17 -6.35 -30.20 3.60
C TRP A 17 -6.32 -30.61 2.13
N PRO A 18 -6.90 -29.82 1.20
CA PRO A 18 -6.78 -30.11 -0.22
C PRO A 18 -5.28 -30.13 -0.59
N ASP A 19 -4.84 -31.22 -1.23
CA ASP A 19 -3.51 -31.31 -1.82
C ASP A 19 -3.46 -30.35 -3.02
N LEU A 20 -3.11 -29.10 -2.74
CA LEU A 20 -2.68 -28.17 -3.77
C LEU A 20 -1.35 -28.74 -4.29
N ALA A 21 -1.32 -29.13 -5.57
CA ALA A 21 -0.12 -29.63 -6.23
C ALA A 21 1.09 -28.74 -5.88
N PRO A 22 2.31 -29.31 -5.74
CA PRO A 22 3.50 -28.54 -5.39
C PRO A 22 3.57 -27.33 -6.31
N ALA A 23 3.74 -26.17 -5.67
CA ALA A 23 3.81 -24.87 -6.31
C ALA A 23 4.92 -24.86 -7.36
N THR A 24 4.61 -25.35 -8.57
CA THR A 24 5.19 -24.74 -9.77
C THR A 24 4.84 -23.26 -9.67
N LYS A 25 5.74 -22.39 -10.13
CA LYS A 25 5.69 -20.91 -10.01
C LYS A 25 4.33 -20.23 -10.36
N ALA A 26 3.34 -20.98 -10.81
CA ALA A 26 1.93 -20.67 -10.95
C ALA A 26 1.05 -20.90 -9.69
N SER A 27 1.59 -21.11 -8.48
CA SER A 27 0.79 -21.10 -7.23
C SER A 27 0.23 -19.70 -6.88
N THR A 28 0.60 -18.69 -7.65
CA THR A 28 -0.14 -17.43 -7.83
C THR A 28 -1.61 -17.61 -8.25
N ARG A 29 -2.06 -18.83 -8.59
CA ARG A 29 -3.45 -19.15 -8.98
C ARG A 29 -4.54 -18.87 -7.94
N SER A 30 -4.23 -18.74 -6.64
CA SER A 30 -5.23 -18.25 -5.67
C SER A 30 -5.58 -16.78 -5.93
N TRP A 31 -4.60 -16.00 -6.40
CA TRP A 31 -4.79 -14.58 -6.75
C TRP A 31 -5.40 -14.40 -8.14
N HIS A 32 -4.92 -15.13 -9.16
CA HIS A 32 -5.50 -15.04 -10.51
C HIS A 32 -6.99 -15.38 -10.52
N ARG A 33 -7.43 -16.32 -9.69
CA ARG A 33 -8.86 -16.65 -9.56
C ARG A 33 -9.66 -15.52 -8.88
N SER A 34 -9.04 -14.64 -8.10
CA SER A 34 -9.72 -13.48 -7.49
C SER A 34 -9.75 -12.23 -8.38
N ASP A 35 -8.77 -12.04 -9.27
CA ASP A 35 -8.78 -10.97 -10.29
C ASP A 35 -9.95 -11.18 -11.29
N GLU A 36 -10.34 -12.44 -11.54
CA GLU A 36 -11.52 -12.77 -12.36
C GLU A 36 -12.86 -12.50 -11.66
N LEU A 37 -12.87 -12.39 -10.32
CA LEU A 37 -14.09 -12.29 -9.50
C LEU A 37 -14.38 -10.87 -8.98
N SER A 38 -13.41 -9.96 -9.00
CA SER A 38 -13.60 -8.53 -8.69
C SER A 38 -12.49 -7.69 -9.30
N PRO A 39 -12.80 -6.55 -9.95
CA PRO A 39 -11.76 -5.64 -10.43
C PRO A 39 -10.93 -5.09 -9.27
N PRO A 40 -9.62 -4.87 -9.47
CA PRO A 40 -8.74 -4.34 -8.43
C PRO A 40 -9.13 -2.91 -8.04
N ILE A 41 -8.91 -2.54 -6.78
CA ILE A 41 -9.21 -1.19 -6.25
C ILE A 41 -8.35 -0.13 -6.94
N HIS A 42 -7.08 -0.46 -7.18
CA HIS A 42 -6.09 0.36 -7.86
C HIS A 42 -5.06 -0.57 -8.53
N PRO A 43 -4.38 -0.19 -9.64
CA PRO A 43 -3.34 -1.03 -10.25
C PRO A 43 -2.24 -1.50 -9.28
N LEU A 44 -1.91 -0.65 -8.28
CA LEU A 44 -0.96 -0.96 -7.21
C LEU A 44 -1.60 -1.46 -5.90
N LEU A 45 -2.93 -1.40 -5.74
CA LEU A 45 -3.66 -1.94 -4.59
C LEU A 45 -4.79 -2.83 -5.06
N ALA A 46 -4.57 -4.13 -5.01
CA ALA A 46 -5.42 -5.00 -5.76
C ALA A 46 -6.68 -5.41 -4.95
N ARG A 47 -6.55 -5.88 -3.70
CA ARG A 47 -7.70 -6.24 -2.85
C ARG A 47 -7.57 -5.69 -1.44
N ARG A 48 -8.70 -5.26 -0.87
CA ARG A 48 -8.86 -4.97 0.55
C ARG A 48 -9.39 -6.19 1.32
N LEU A 49 -8.67 -6.60 2.35
CA LEU A 49 -9.09 -7.55 3.36
C LEU A 49 -9.58 -6.79 4.60
N ARG A 50 -10.83 -7.04 4.99
CA ARG A 50 -11.40 -6.57 6.25
C ARG A 50 -11.20 -7.65 7.30
N LEU A 51 -10.44 -7.32 8.35
CA LEU A 51 -10.23 -8.21 9.49
C LEU A 51 -11.45 -8.13 10.41
N PRO A 52 -12.10 -9.26 10.75
CA PRO A 52 -13.17 -9.26 11.73
C PRO A 52 -12.67 -8.66 13.04
N GLN A 53 -13.49 -7.80 13.66
CA GLN A 53 -13.21 -7.20 14.99
C GLN A 53 -11.96 -6.30 15.05
N SER A 54 -11.41 -5.88 13.91
CA SER A 54 -10.34 -4.88 13.85
C SER A 54 -10.78 -3.67 13.03
N ALA A 55 -10.37 -2.48 13.47
CA ALA A 55 -10.54 -1.25 12.70
C ALA A 55 -9.49 -1.15 11.57
N GLU A 56 -8.47 -2.00 11.60
CA GLU A 56 -7.42 -2.05 10.58
C GLU A 56 -7.95 -2.59 9.25
N SER A 57 -7.45 -2.01 8.16
CA SER A 57 -7.67 -2.52 6.81
C SER A 57 -6.35 -3.00 6.23
N ARG A 58 -6.35 -4.21 5.66
CA ARG A 58 -5.21 -4.76 4.94
C ARG A 58 -5.46 -4.71 3.45
N PHE A 59 -4.44 -4.37 2.68
CA PHE A 59 -4.45 -4.50 1.24
C PHE A 59 -3.35 -5.45 0.83
N GLU A 60 -3.65 -6.28 -0.16
CA GLU A 60 -2.71 -7.23 -0.72
C GLU A 60 -2.61 -7.00 -2.22
N THR A 61 -1.39 -7.05 -2.72
CA THR A 61 -1.10 -6.96 -4.14
C THR A 61 0.09 -7.84 -4.47
N TRP A 62 0.04 -8.46 -5.64
CA TRP A 62 1.14 -9.20 -6.23
C TRP A 62 1.80 -8.33 -7.30
N MET A 63 3.06 -7.99 -7.09
CA MET A 63 3.82 -7.15 -8.02
C MET A 63 4.71 -8.02 -8.90
N THR A 64 4.61 -7.82 -10.21
CA THR A 64 5.49 -8.43 -11.23
C THR A 64 5.68 -7.39 -12.33
N VAL A 65 6.84 -7.45 -13.00
CA VAL A 65 7.08 -6.63 -14.20
C VAL A 65 6.09 -6.99 -15.31
N ASP A 66 5.74 -8.26 -15.46
CA ASP A 66 4.74 -8.72 -16.44
C ASP A 66 3.36 -8.05 -16.26
N ARG A 67 2.90 -7.88 -15.01
CA ARG A 67 1.61 -7.22 -14.69
C ARG A 67 1.69 -5.71 -14.83
N LEU A 68 2.84 -5.12 -14.50
CA LEU A 68 3.06 -3.67 -14.45
C LEU A 68 4.35 -3.33 -15.20
N PRO A 69 4.32 -3.31 -16.55
CA PRO A 69 5.54 -3.17 -17.36
C PRO A 69 6.35 -1.91 -17.05
N PHE A 70 5.70 -0.81 -16.67
CA PHE A 70 6.39 0.43 -16.30
C PHE A 70 7.34 0.28 -15.09
N LEU A 71 7.24 -0.81 -14.32
CA LEU A 71 8.17 -1.10 -13.23
C LEU A 71 9.58 -1.46 -13.73
N SER A 72 9.75 -1.90 -14.98
CA SER A 72 11.09 -2.14 -15.55
C SER A 72 11.87 -0.86 -15.82
N ASP A 73 11.17 0.28 -15.93
CA ASP A 73 11.76 1.54 -16.38
C ASP A 73 12.44 2.31 -15.25
N HIS A 74 12.06 2.05 -13.99
CA HIS A 74 12.71 2.64 -12.81
C HIS A 74 13.85 1.74 -12.33
N GLN A 75 15.07 2.06 -12.77
CA GLN A 75 16.27 1.30 -12.43
C GLN A 75 17.26 2.12 -11.62
N VAL A 76 17.88 1.47 -10.64
CA VAL A 76 18.99 2.01 -9.86
C VAL A 76 20.18 1.08 -10.06
N TYR A 77 21.28 1.62 -10.58
CA TYR A 77 22.45 0.83 -11.01
C TYR A 77 22.12 -0.36 -11.94
N GLY A 78 21.13 -0.18 -12.82
CA GLY A 78 20.71 -1.21 -13.79
C GLY A 78 19.85 -2.33 -13.20
N MET A 79 19.45 -2.23 -11.93
CA MET A 79 18.51 -3.16 -11.30
C MET A 79 17.12 -2.53 -11.21
N PRO A 80 16.03 -3.23 -11.58
CA PRO A 80 14.67 -2.77 -11.35
C PRO A 80 14.38 -2.59 -9.86
N VAL A 81 13.98 -1.39 -9.49
CA VAL A 81 13.62 -1.03 -8.12
C VAL A 81 12.25 -0.39 -8.14
N PHE A 82 11.43 -0.68 -7.14
CA PHE A 82 10.16 0.01 -7.03
C PHE A 82 10.40 1.50 -6.71
N PRO A 83 9.81 2.43 -7.49
CA PRO A 83 10.02 3.85 -7.28
C PRO A 83 9.44 4.30 -5.95
N ALA A 84 10.12 5.23 -5.26
CA ALA A 84 9.61 5.87 -4.05
C ALA A 84 8.20 6.47 -4.25
N ALA A 85 7.97 7.08 -5.42
CA ALA A 85 6.67 7.61 -5.82
C ALA A 85 5.57 6.54 -5.92
N GLY A 86 5.94 5.29 -6.24
CA GLY A 86 5.00 4.17 -6.24
C GLY A 86 4.47 3.85 -4.85
N PHE A 87 5.30 3.95 -3.81
CA PHE A 87 4.86 3.73 -2.43
C PHE A 87 3.92 4.84 -1.96
N LEU A 88 4.22 6.08 -2.36
CA LEU A 88 3.36 7.22 -2.10
C LEU A 88 1.99 7.02 -2.76
N GLU A 89 1.95 6.58 -4.02
CA GLU A 89 0.71 6.28 -4.73
C GLU A 89 -0.09 5.16 -4.05
N MET A 90 0.58 4.08 -3.59
CA MET A 90 -0.08 3.05 -2.79
C MET A 90 -0.69 3.61 -1.51
N ALA A 91 0.02 4.49 -0.80
CA ALA A 91 -0.53 5.12 0.39
C ALA A 91 -1.77 5.97 0.05
N LEU A 92 -1.68 6.82 -0.97
CA LEU A 92 -2.77 7.70 -1.40
C LEU A 92 -4.00 6.92 -1.88
N ALA A 93 -3.81 5.87 -2.66
CA ALA A 93 -4.89 4.99 -3.10
C ALA A 93 -5.58 4.27 -1.92
N ALA A 94 -4.82 3.91 -0.87
CA ALA A 94 -5.40 3.33 0.35
C ALA A 94 -6.17 4.38 1.15
N GLY A 95 -5.61 5.59 1.30
CA GLY A 95 -6.29 6.71 1.95
C GLY A 95 -7.58 7.09 1.23
N HIS A 96 -7.59 7.06 -0.10
CA HIS A 96 -8.77 7.28 -0.91
C HIS A 96 -9.88 6.26 -0.63
N GLU A 97 -9.54 4.98 -0.48
CA GLU A 97 -10.51 3.92 -0.21
C GLU A 97 -11.02 3.93 1.25
N LEU A 98 -10.31 4.59 2.17
CA LEU A 98 -10.56 4.51 3.61
C LEU A 98 -11.08 5.81 4.25
N LEU A 99 -10.76 6.97 3.70
CA LEU A 99 -11.16 8.27 4.25
C LEU A 99 -12.50 8.75 3.63
N PRO A 100 -13.51 9.20 4.41
CA PRO A 100 -14.87 9.53 3.93
C PRO A 100 -15.04 10.90 3.21
N GLY A 101 -15.91 11.06 2.17
CA GLY A 101 -16.29 12.37 1.52
C GLY A 101 -17.25 12.40 0.26
N THR A 102 -17.69 13.59 -0.22
CA THR A 102 -18.68 13.87 -1.34
C THR A 102 -18.22 14.98 -2.35
N VAL A 103 -18.52 14.87 -3.67
CA VAL A 103 -17.88 15.48 -4.90
C VAL A 103 -18.33 16.90 -5.33
N GLU A 104 -17.36 17.77 -5.69
CA GLU A 104 -17.38 18.74 -6.81
C GLU A 104 -15.95 18.91 -7.40
N ILE A 105 -15.79 19.17 -8.71
CA ILE A 105 -14.49 19.23 -9.40
C ILE A 105 -14.10 20.69 -9.72
N PRO A 106 -13.06 21.28 -9.09
CA PRO A 106 -12.51 22.56 -9.53
C PRO A 106 -11.51 22.37 -10.70
N PRO A 107 -11.46 23.31 -11.66
CA PRO A 107 -10.72 23.15 -12.92
C PRO A 107 -9.18 23.17 -12.82
N ASN A 108 -8.58 23.21 -11.63
CA ASN A 108 -7.13 23.08 -11.40
C ASN A 108 -6.82 22.79 -9.91
N PRO A 109 -6.25 21.62 -9.56
CA PRO A 109 -5.79 21.34 -8.20
C PRO A 109 -4.48 22.09 -7.87
N PRO A 110 -4.33 22.70 -6.67
CA PRO A 110 -3.11 23.39 -6.30
C PRO A 110 -1.97 22.43 -5.93
N LEU A 111 -0.74 22.78 -6.33
CA LEU A 111 0.50 22.16 -5.85
C LEU A 111 0.99 22.97 -4.64
N THR A 112 1.11 22.38 -3.45
CA THR A 112 1.46 23.09 -2.19
C THR A 112 2.81 22.66 -1.60
N LYS A 113 3.41 23.55 -0.79
CA LYS A 113 4.70 23.34 -0.11
C LYS A 113 4.56 22.49 1.17
N GLY A 114 5.42 21.48 1.32
CA GLY A 114 5.48 20.58 2.48
C GLY A 114 4.57 19.36 2.33
N GLY A 115 5.12 18.22 1.86
CA GLY A 115 4.54 16.86 1.95
C GLY A 115 3.12 16.60 1.45
N THR A 116 2.42 17.60 0.91
CA THR A 116 0.98 17.52 0.60
C THR A 116 0.82 17.24 -0.89
N VAL A 117 0.53 15.99 -1.25
CA VAL A 117 0.15 15.63 -2.63
C VAL A 117 -1.37 15.61 -2.72
N GLY A 118 -1.94 16.67 -3.30
CA GLY A 118 -3.36 16.71 -3.61
C GLY A 118 -3.67 15.89 -4.86
N ILE A 119 -4.14 14.65 -4.71
CA ILE A 119 -4.69 13.85 -5.82
C ILE A 119 -6.21 13.90 -5.76
N PRO A 120 -6.92 14.20 -6.86
CA PRO A 120 -8.38 14.16 -6.89
C PRO A 120 -8.88 12.74 -6.66
N LEU A 121 -9.84 12.59 -5.74
CA LEU A 121 -10.43 11.31 -5.39
C LEU A 121 -11.49 10.90 -6.43
N ALA A 122 -11.23 9.83 -7.19
CA ALA A 122 -12.16 9.18 -8.14
C ALA A 122 -13.46 8.64 -7.51
N LYS A 123 -13.55 8.49 -6.18
CA LYS A 123 -14.81 8.28 -5.44
C LYS A 123 -14.91 9.28 -4.30
N GLY A 124 -15.86 10.19 -4.37
CA GLY A 124 -16.34 10.93 -3.19
C GLY A 124 -15.43 12.07 -2.69
N GLY A 125 -15.36 13.16 -3.44
CA GLY A 125 -15.11 14.49 -2.85
C GLY A 125 -13.81 15.20 -3.15
N ILE A 126 -13.91 16.54 -3.13
CA ILE A 126 -12.75 17.44 -3.00
C ILE A 126 -12.29 17.42 -1.55
N GLY A 127 -11.09 16.92 -1.38
CA GLY A 127 -10.32 16.92 -0.15
C GLY A 127 -8.95 16.44 -0.56
N THR A 128 -7.90 17.07 -0.06
CA THR A 128 -6.55 16.58 -0.30
C THR A 128 -6.18 15.64 0.82
N ILE A 129 -5.57 14.51 0.46
CA ILE A 129 -4.91 13.67 1.45
C ILE A 129 -3.53 14.29 1.66
N GLN A 130 -3.30 14.77 2.87
CA GLN A 130 -1.97 15.15 3.30
C GLN A 130 -1.22 13.90 3.74
N VAL A 131 0.02 13.78 3.30
CA VAL A 131 0.93 12.70 3.70
C VAL A 131 1.90 13.29 4.71
N GLU A 132 1.94 12.71 5.90
CA GLU A 132 2.76 13.14 7.03
C GLU A 132 3.75 12.03 7.38
N ASP A 133 4.99 12.41 7.69
CA ASP A 133 6.03 11.50 8.20
C ASP A 133 6.22 10.22 7.35
N LEU A 134 6.25 10.34 6.01
CA LEU A 134 6.46 9.20 5.13
C LEU A 134 7.94 8.79 5.09
N ASP A 135 8.27 7.82 5.93
CA ASP A 135 9.59 7.22 6.03
C ASP A 135 9.73 6.06 5.04
N LEU A 136 10.68 6.18 4.11
CA LEU A 136 11.11 5.09 3.25
C LEU A 136 12.24 4.34 3.97
N LEU A 137 11.93 3.15 4.49
CA LEU A 137 12.79 2.39 5.40
C LEU A 137 13.71 1.40 4.67
N ALA A 138 13.22 0.81 3.59
CA ALA A 138 13.98 -0.12 2.77
C ALA A 138 13.52 -0.09 1.32
N PRO A 139 14.43 -0.21 0.35
CA PRO A 139 14.04 -0.31 -1.04
C PRO A 139 13.47 -1.68 -1.38
N LEU A 140 12.54 -1.71 -2.34
CA LEU A 140 11.98 -2.95 -2.87
C LEU A 140 12.65 -3.27 -4.20
N ARG A 141 13.50 -4.30 -4.18
CA ARG A 141 14.08 -4.88 -5.39
C ARG A 141 13.04 -5.73 -6.09
N LEU A 142 12.91 -5.56 -7.39
CA LEU A 142 12.02 -6.35 -8.21
C LEU A 142 12.84 -7.34 -9.02
N ASP A 143 12.41 -8.60 -9.04
CA ASP A 143 12.94 -9.60 -9.97
C ASP A 143 12.10 -9.53 -11.25
N GLU A 144 12.76 -9.39 -12.39
CA GLU A 144 12.08 -9.34 -13.69
C GLU A 144 11.31 -10.63 -13.98
N ASN A 145 11.77 -11.77 -13.43
CA ASN A 145 11.24 -13.10 -13.70
C ASN A 145 10.43 -13.68 -12.53
N ALA A 146 10.29 -12.95 -11.43
CA ALA A 146 9.55 -13.40 -10.26
C ALA A 146 8.76 -12.27 -9.61
N GLY A 147 7.54 -12.58 -9.18
CA GLY A 147 6.73 -11.62 -8.44
C GLY A 147 7.03 -11.60 -6.95
N THR A 148 6.53 -10.56 -6.30
CA THR A 148 6.60 -10.40 -4.85
C THR A 148 5.26 -9.95 -4.27
N TRP A 149 4.95 -10.42 -3.05
CA TRP A 149 3.77 -10.00 -2.31
C TRP A 149 4.07 -8.72 -1.55
N ILE A 150 3.23 -7.72 -1.78
CA ILE A 150 3.21 -6.50 -0.98
C ILE A 150 1.92 -6.45 -0.19
N GLN A 151 2.08 -6.17 1.10
CA GLN A 151 0.97 -5.95 2.02
C GLN A 151 1.02 -4.52 2.54
N LEU A 152 -0.10 -3.81 2.39
CA LEU A 152 -0.29 -2.50 3.01
C LEU A 152 -1.26 -2.65 4.19
N LEU A 153 -0.82 -2.22 5.36
CA LEU A 153 -1.63 -2.14 6.57
C LEU A 153 -2.00 -0.68 6.82
N ALA A 154 -3.30 -0.42 6.95
CA ALA A 154 -3.84 0.89 7.24
C ALA A 154 -4.60 0.84 8.58
N ILE A 155 -4.16 1.63 9.55
CA ILE A 155 -4.68 1.65 10.92
C ILE A 155 -5.31 3.01 11.17
N PRO A 156 -6.64 3.10 11.34
CA PRO A 156 -7.29 4.36 11.67
C PRO A 156 -6.93 4.78 13.10
N SER A 157 -6.69 6.08 13.28
CA SER A 157 -6.36 6.69 14.55
C SER A 157 -7.51 7.61 15.02
N PRO A 158 -7.69 7.85 16.34
CA PRO A 158 -8.76 8.69 16.87
C PRO A 158 -8.72 10.16 16.41
N ASP A 159 -7.60 10.64 15.90
CA ASP A 159 -7.36 12.01 15.41
C ASP A 159 -7.71 12.18 13.92
N GLU A 160 -8.51 11.28 13.36
CA GLU A 160 -8.88 11.23 11.93
C GLU A 160 -7.68 11.03 10.99
N THR A 161 -6.53 10.59 11.52
CA THR A 161 -5.40 10.17 10.72
C THR A 161 -5.45 8.66 10.45
N LEU A 162 -4.74 8.24 9.40
CA LEU A 162 -4.61 6.87 8.99
C LEU A 162 -3.12 6.54 8.95
N ALA A 163 -2.64 5.72 9.88
CA ALA A 163 -1.27 5.23 9.84
C ALA A 163 -1.15 4.16 8.75
N ILE A 164 -0.13 4.28 7.91
CA ILE A 164 0.14 3.39 6.78
C ILE A 164 1.48 2.70 6.99
N HIS A 165 1.49 1.39 6.79
CA HIS A 165 2.70 0.58 6.77
C HIS A 165 2.68 -0.34 5.55
N ILE A 166 3.77 -0.31 4.77
CA ILE A 166 3.91 -1.17 3.59
C ILE A 166 5.01 -2.20 3.87
N PHE A 167 4.71 -3.46 3.58
CA PHE A 167 5.58 -4.61 3.84
C PHE A 167 5.81 -5.40 2.56
N HIS A 168 7.05 -5.85 2.38
CA HIS A 168 7.40 -6.95 1.49
C HIS A 168 7.26 -8.26 2.25
N CYS A 169 6.38 -9.14 1.79
CA CYS A 169 6.17 -10.47 2.33
C CYS A 169 6.71 -11.51 1.35
N ALA A 170 7.89 -12.08 1.61
CA ALA A 170 8.39 -13.22 0.82
C ALA A 170 7.87 -14.54 1.42
N ASP A 171 7.60 -15.55 0.59
CA ASP A 171 6.91 -16.80 0.99
C ASP A 171 7.56 -17.54 2.18
N GLU A 172 8.86 -17.36 2.42
CA GLU A 172 9.63 -18.05 3.48
C GLU A 172 10.39 -17.11 4.42
N ALA A 173 10.26 -15.78 4.25
CA ALA A 173 11.00 -14.79 5.03
C ALA A 173 10.08 -13.98 5.94
N ALA A 174 10.65 -13.44 7.03
CA ALA A 174 9.92 -12.47 7.86
C ALA A 174 9.56 -11.23 7.03
N PRO A 175 8.36 -10.65 7.20
CA PRO A 175 7.96 -9.46 6.48
C PRO A 175 8.94 -8.31 6.70
N VAL A 176 9.41 -7.70 5.62
CA VAL A 176 10.31 -6.54 5.67
C VAL A 176 9.47 -5.29 5.54
N LYS A 177 9.53 -4.40 6.54
CA LYS A 177 8.83 -3.12 6.49
C LYS A 177 9.57 -2.18 5.52
N LEU A 178 8.88 -1.77 4.47
CA LEU A 178 9.42 -0.90 3.43
C LEU A 178 9.13 0.57 3.72
N VAL A 179 7.91 0.86 4.18
CA VAL A 179 7.43 2.24 4.36
C VAL A 179 6.61 2.37 5.64
N SER A 180 6.72 3.51 6.28
CA SER A 180 5.86 3.95 7.38
C SER A 180 5.39 5.37 7.11
N GLY A 181 4.17 5.72 7.47
CA GLY A 181 3.73 7.11 7.42
C GLY A 181 2.31 7.29 7.94
N ARG A 182 1.81 8.51 7.83
CA ARG A 182 0.45 8.87 8.20
C ARG A 182 -0.22 9.62 7.07
N LEU A 183 -1.52 9.41 6.93
CA LEU A 183 -2.36 10.14 6.00
C LEU A 183 -3.42 10.88 6.78
N ARG A 184 -3.72 12.09 6.37
CA ARG A 184 -4.79 12.89 6.95
C ARG A 184 -5.62 13.49 5.84
N ARG A 185 -6.95 13.47 5.99
CA ARG A 185 -7.82 14.23 5.11
C ARG A 185 -7.78 15.70 5.51
N MET A 186 -7.51 16.56 4.54
CA MET A 186 -7.69 18.00 4.66
C MET A 186 -8.99 18.42 3.97
N GLY A 187 -9.63 19.47 4.49
CA GLY A 187 -10.75 20.14 3.83
C GLY A 187 -10.32 20.81 2.51
N ALA A 188 -11.18 21.66 1.94
CA ALA A 188 -10.78 22.49 0.81
C ALA A 188 -9.54 23.31 1.18
N LEU A 189 -8.46 23.19 0.40
CA LEU A 189 -7.27 24.02 0.62
C LEU A 189 -7.66 25.50 0.53
N PRO A 190 -7.17 26.36 1.44
CA PRO A 190 -7.25 27.80 1.23
C PRO A 190 -6.57 28.14 -0.12
N SER A 191 -7.07 29.17 -0.82
CA SER A 191 -6.56 29.54 -2.14
C SER A 191 -5.03 29.58 -2.14
N ALA A 192 -4.41 28.73 -2.97
CA ALA A 192 -2.96 28.58 -2.97
C ALA A 192 -2.29 29.91 -3.33
N THR A 193 -1.46 30.42 -2.43
CA THR A 193 -0.47 31.43 -2.79
C THR A 193 0.52 30.80 -3.77
N PRO A 194 0.98 31.51 -4.81
CA PRO A 194 1.98 31.00 -5.75
C PRO A 194 3.17 30.39 -5.00
N VAL A 195 3.47 29.14 -5.32
CA VAL A 195 4.59 28.42 -4.72
C VAL A 195 5.85 28.80 -5.47
N ASP A 196 6.84 29.31 -4.74
CA ASP A 196 8.19 29.53 -5.27
C ASP A 196 8.87 28.17 -5.50
N LEU A 197 9.02 27.81 -6.77
CA LEU A 197 9.62 26.55 -7.21
C LEU A 197 11.10 26.45 -6.83
N GLU A 198 11.81 27.58 -6.74
CA GLU A 198 13.24 27.59 -6.44
C GLU A 198 13.50 27.29 -4.96
N SER A 199 12.73 27.92 -4.05
CA SER A 199 12.75 27.60 -2.63
C SER A 199 12.31 26.15 -2.34
N LEU A 200 11.36 25.60 -3.13
CA LEU A 200 10.90 24.22 -2.96
C LEU A 200 11.97 23.21 -3.41
N CYS A 201 12.64 23.48 -4.54
CA CYS A 201 13.74 22.65 -5.05
C CYS A 201 14.92 22.60 -4.07
N GLN A 202 15.27 23.73 -3.44
CA GLN A 202 16.31 23.80 -2.40
C GLN A 202 15.96 23.00 -1.13
N GLN A 203 14.67 22.91 -0.79
CA GLN A 203 14.21 22.16 0.37
C GLN A 203 14.19 20.65 0.11
N TRP A 204 13.90 20.23 -1.14
CA TRP A 204 13.84 18.83 -1.55
C TRP A 204 15.21 18.22 -1.82
N THR A 205 16.20 19.04 -2.20
CA THR A 205 17.60 18.61 -2.34
C THR A 205 18.27 18.25 -1.00
N GLN A 206 17.66 18.64 0.13
CA GLN A 206 18.08 18.25 1.49
C GLN A 206 17.36 16.99 1.99
N ALA A 207 16.38 16.47 1.25
CA ALA A 207 15.69 15.23 1.62
C ALA A 207 16.57 14.02 1.21
N PRO A 208 16.78 13.02 2.09
CA PRO A 208 17.70 11.90 1.88
C PRO A 208 17.15 10.85 0.89
N VAL A 209 16.46 11.26 -0.18
CA VAL A 209 15.94 10.35 -1.21
C VAL A 209 17.09 9.64 -1.92
N ALA A 210 18.24 10.30 -2.10
CA ALA A 210 19.44 9.66 -2.63
C ALA A 210 20.00 8.61 -1.66
N ASP A 211 20.01 8.90 -0.35
CA ASP A 211 20.50 7.97 0.68
C ASP A 211 19.63 6.72 0.79
N PHE A 212 18.32 6.83 0.52
CA PHE A 212 17.43 5.67 0.44
C PHE A 212 17.91 4.61 -0.57
N TYR A 213 18.49 5.06 -1.68
CA TYR A 213 19.05 4.20 -2.71
C TYR A 213 20.55 3.89 -2.53
N ALA A 214 21.21 4.48 -1.52
CA ALA A 214 22.65 4.29 -1.30
C ALA A 214 23.02 2.88 -0.81
N GLY A 215 22.05 2.07 -0.38
CA GLY A 215 22.22 0.66 0.01
C GLY A 215 22.16 -0.34 -1.15
N PHE A 216 22.12 0.11 -2.40
CA PHE A 216 22.26 -0.73 -3.59
C PHE A 216 23.73 -0.92 -3.99
#